data_AF-A0A2V8E3F4-F1
#
_entry.id   AF-A0A2V8E3F4-F1
#
_cell.length_a   1.000
_cell.length_b   1.000
_cell.length_c   1.000
_cell.angle_alpha   90.00
_cell.angle_beta   90.00
_cell.angle_gamma   90.00
#
_symmetry.space_group_name_H-M   'P 1'
#
loop_
_entity.id
_entity.type
_entity.pdbx_description
1 polymer ?
#
loop_
_entity_poly.entity_id
_entity_poly.type
_entity_poly.pdbx_seq_one_letter_code
_entity_poly.pdbx_strand_id
1 'polypeptide(L)'
;MHKRPGLRLWHALALAIGMWAGVTVARVILHRDHGLHAQYFSQPTFSGSIAAGGIDREISTAQVYRRFNAVPPDAFSVQWSGYLQVDRASDYTFSTTSDNVSRVYIDRELVVFNPGGPQLTSALGHIQLGRGAHLILVQCAHNGGRFAMDWSWTRQGELEPVPDWALSTTPAFGAALVARALSWLWWILGGAAIALGALPWLQSGQFTSGKQALVFSARVALFVMLGWFFVSAATKHSVAVNTFKARADQSGYLWDAEQVYANVNGRVPPVLIGGRARMPIYAGYLSLFYTPLLTDAEFFAVAKVWNIRLAIVLIGILAIVFAWHLPPLISTNLSLIVAFG
;
A
#
# COMPACT_ATOMS: atom_id res chain seq x y z
N MET A 1 -44.07 -23.40 3.22
CA MET A 1 -43.63 -23.71 1.84
C MET A 1 -42.38 -22.90 1.52
N HIS A 2 -41.19 -23.52 1.49
CA HIS A 2 -39.98 -22.87 0.95
C HIS A 2 -40.18 -22.64 -0.55
N LYS A 3 -40.27 -21.38 -1.00
CA LYS A 3 -40.16 -21.06 -2.43
C LYS A 3 -38.72 -21.34 -2.84
N ARG A 4 -38.50 -22.42 -3.58
CA ARG A 4 -37.19 -22.70 -4.18
C ARG A 4 -36.80 -21.51 -5.07
N PRO A 5 -35.54 -21.04 -5.02
CA PRO A 5 -35.07 -19.99 -5.91
C PRO A 5 -35.38 -20.36 -7.36
N GLY A 6 -36.01 -19.44 -8.09
CA GLY A 6 -36.45 -19.68 -9.45
C GLY A 6 -35.26 -19.90 -10.39
N LEU A 7 -35.45 -20.76 -11.40
CA LEU A 7 -34.43 -21.09 -12.42
C LEU A 7 -33.74 -19.84 -13.00
N ARG A 8 -34.47 -18.73 -13.16
CA ARG A 8 -33.95 -17.42 -13.64
C ARG A 8 -32.86 -16.83 -12.75
N LEU A 9 -32.94 -16.99 -11.42
CA LEU A 9 -31.95 -16.45 -10.48
C LEU A 9 -30.61 -17.19 -10.61
N TRP A 10 -30.65 -18.52 -10.76
CA TRP A 10 -29.45 -19.32 -10.96
C TRP A 10 -28.78 -19.03 -12.31
N HIS A 11 -29.55 -18.78 -13.36
CA HIS A 11 -29.01 -18.31 -14.64
C HIS A 11 -28.34 -16.95 -14.51
N ALA A 12 -28.97 -16.00 -13.80
CA ALA A 12 -28.38 -14.68 -13.57
C ALA A 12 -27.08 -14.75 -12.76
N LEU A 13 -27.03 -15.60 -11.72
CA LEU A 13 -25.82 -15.84 -10.94
C LEU A 13 -24.72 -16.47 -11.78
N ALA A 14 -25.03 -17.51 -12.55
CA ALA A 14 -24.07 -18.18 -13.43
C ALA A 14 -23.50 -17.21 -14.48
N LEU A 15 -24.35 -16.34 -15.04
CA LEU A 15 -23.92 -15.31 -15.98
C LEU A 15 -23.03 -14.25 -15.31
N ALA A 16 -23.36 -13.79 -14.10
CA ALA A 16 -22.54 -12.84 -13.36
C ALA A 16 -21.15 -13.42 -13.03
N ILE A 17 -21.08 -14.69 -12.60
CA ILE A 17 -19.82 -15.40 -12.34
C ILE A 17 -19.03 -15.58 -13.64
N GLY A 18 -19.69 -15.98 -14.74
CA GLY A 18 -19.05 -16.15 -16.04
C GLY A 18 -18.45 -14.84 -16.57
N MET A 19 -19.19 -13.72 -16.47
CA MET A 19 -18.69 -12.40 -16.83
C MET A 19 -17.52 -11.97 -15.93
N TRP A 20 -17.63 -12.17 -14.61
CA TRP A 20 -16.54 -11.87 -13.68
C TRP A 20 -15.27 -12.67 -13.98
N ALA A 21 -15.40 -13.96 -14.30
CA ALA A 21 -14.29 -14.82 -14.70
C ALA A 21 -13.67 -14.33 -16.03
N GLY A 22 -14.50 -13.99 -17.02
CA GLY A 22 -14.03 -13.42 -18.28
C GLY A 22 -13.26 -12.11 -18.10
N VAL A 23 -13.79 -11.19 -17.28
CA VAL A 23 -13.10 -9.94 -16.91
C VAL A 23 -11.80 -10.22 -16.16
N THR A 24 -11.78 -11.23 -15.28
CA THR A 24 -10.56 -11.63 -14.57
C THR A 24 -9.47 -12.06 -15.55
N VAL A 25 -9.80 -12.92 -16.52
CA VAL A 25 -8.87 -13.37 -17.56
C VAL A 25 -8.38 -12.18 -18.41
N ALA A 26 -9.29 -11.31 -18.86
CA ALA A 26 -8.95 -10.13 -19.64
C ALA A 26 -7.99 -9.19 -18.87
N ARG A 27 -8.22 -9.00 -17.56
CA ARG A 27 -7.31 -8.23 -16.70
C ARG A 27 -5.93 -8.87 -16.64
N VAL A 28 -5.84 -10.17 -16.40
CA VAL A 28 -4.54 -10.87 -16.35
C VAL A 28 -3.75 -10.70 -17.65
N ILE A 29 -4.42 -10.75 -18.80
CA ILE A 29 -3.78 -10.55 -20.11
C ILE A 29 -3.27 -9.11 -20.25
N LEU A 30 -4.11 -8.10 -19.97
CA LEU A 30 -3.77 -6.69 -20.17
C LEU A 30 -2.79 -6.12 -19.12
N HIS A 31 -2.74 -6.70 -17.91
CA HIS A 31 -1.82 -6.25 -16.85
C HIS A 31 -0.38 -6.75 -17.03
N ARG A 32 -0.07 -7.50 -18.10
CA ARG A 32 1.31 -7.94 -18.39
C ARG A 32 2.26 -6.76 -18.62
N ASP A 33 1.74 -5.68 -19.18
CA ASP A 33 2.53 -4.49 -19.54
C ASP A 33 2.38 -3.34 -18.52
N HIS A 34 1.85 -3.62 -17.33
CA HIS A 34 1.69 -2.63 -16.24
C HIS A 34 2.99 -2.47 -15.45
N GLY A 35 3.44 -1.23 -15.30
CA GLY A 35 4.66 -0.85 -14.60
C GLY A 35 5.76 -0.40 -15.56
N LEU A 36 6.96 -0.20 -15.02
CA LEU A 36 8.14 0.29 -15.73
C LEU A 36 9.24 -0.76 -15.74
N HIS A 37 10.03 -0.79 -16.80
CA HIS A 37 11.26 -1.58 -16.84
C HIS A 37 12.25 -1.00 -15.83
N ALA A 38 12.54 -1.78 -14.79
CA ALA A 38 13.45 -1.43 -13.73
C ALA A 38 14.78 -2.18 -13.90
N GLN A 39 15.89 -1.44 -13.82
CA GLN A 39 17.25 -1.96 -13.82
C GLN A 39 17.95 -1.49 -12.55
N TYR A 40 18.43 -2.45 -11.75
CA TYR A 40 19.13 -2.20 -10.50
C TYR A 40 20.59 -2.55 -10.68
N PHE A 41 21.47 -1.64 -10.27
CA PHE A 41 22.93 -1.79 -10.37
C PHE A 41 23.54 -1.77 -8.97
N SER A 42 24.52 -2.62 -8.68
CA SER A 42 25.26 -2.61 -7.41
C SER A 42 26.32 -1.50 -7.32
N GLN A 43 26.21 -0.47 -8.15
CA GLN A 43 27.10 0.69 -8.20
C GLN A 43 26.24 1.95 -8.36
N PRO A 44 26.64 3.11 -7.82
CA PRO A 44 25.83 4.33 -7.85
C PRO A 44 25.90 5.11 -9.17
N THR A 45 26.59 4.58 -10.17
CA THR A 45 26.94 5.26 -11.43
C THR A 45 26.07 4.86 -12.63
N PHE A 46 24.98 4.10 -12.41
CA PHE A 46 24.13 3.54 -13.48
C PHE A 46 24.90 2.67 -14.48
N SER A 47 25.94 1.99 -13.99
CA SER A 47 26.87 1.21 -14.82
C SER A 47 27.18 -0.15 -14.20
N GLY A 48 27.77 -1.03 -14.99
CA GLY A 48 28.10 -2.39 -14.59
C GLY A 48 26.99 -3.39 -14.91
N SER A 49 27.09 -4.60 -14.36
CA SER A 49 26.07 -5.62 -14.54
C SER A 49 24.80 -5.28 -13.76
N ILE A 50 23.65 -5.64 -14.35
CA ILE A 50 22.35 -5.52 -13.70
C ILE A 50 22.28 -6.57 -12.59
N ALA A 51 22.20 -6.10 -11.34
CA ALA A 51 22.11 -6.92 -10.14
C ALA A 51 20.69 -7.48 -9.93
N ALA A 52 19.67 -6.71 -10.31
CA ALA A 52 18.28 -7.14 -10.34
C ALA A 52 17.51 -6.36 -11.42
N GLY A 53 16.41 -6.92 -11.90
CA GLY A 53 15.56 -6.24 -12.87
C GLY A 53 14.17 -6.83 -12.95
N GLY A 54 13.30 -6.15 -13.70
CA GLY A 54 11.94 -6.61 -13.95
C GLY A 54 11.00 -5.46 -14.26
N ILE A 55 9.71 -5.69 -14.08
CA ILE A 55 8.67 -4.68 -14.23
C ILE A 55 8.19 -4.25 -12.84
N ASP A 56 8.34 -2.97 -12.53
CA ASP A 56 7.93 -2.38 -11.26
C ASP A 56 6.66 -1.54 -11.44
N ARG A 57 5.65 -1.81 -10.61
CA ARG A 57 4.33 -1.15 -10.68
C ARG A 57 4.27 0.17 -9.90
N GLU A 58 5.31 0.47 -9.15
CA GLU A 58 5.46 1.69 -8.35
C GLU A 58 6.94 2.01 -8.22
N ILE A 59 7.25 3.28 -7.93
CA ILE A 59 8.59 3.71 -7.53
C ILE A 59 8.50 4.12 -6.07
N SER A 60 9.02 3.27 -5.19
CA SER A 60 8.97 3.46 -3.75
C SER A 60 10.18 2.83 -3.07
N THR A 61 10.47 3.27 -1.84
CA THR A 61 11.46 2.64 -0.97
C THR A 61 11.18 1.15 -0.83
N ALA A 62 9.93 0.77 -0.54
CA ALA A 62 9.53 -0.62 -0.37
C ALA A 62 9.78 -1.46 -1.62
N GLN A 63 9.53 -0.91 -2.82
CA GLN A 63 9.78 -1.61 -4.07
C GLN A 63 11.28 -1.89 -4.29
N VAL A 64 12.15 -0.91 -4.02
CA VAL A 64 13.61 -1.10 -4.12
C VAL A 64 14.08 -2.18 -3.17
N TYR A 65 13.64 -2.14 -1.90
CA TYR A 65 13.96 -3.18 -0.94
C TYR A 65 13.44 -4.55 -1.40
N ARG A 66 12.21 -4.66 -1.93
CA ARG A 66 11.69 -5.94 -2.47
C ARG A 66 12.58 -6.51 -3.58
N ARG A 67 13.10 -5.67 -4.47
CA ARG A 67 13.96 -6.10 -5.58
C ARG A 67 15.33 -6.61 -5.14
N PHE A 68 15.84 -6.06 -4.04
CA PHE A 68 17.06 -6.54 -3.39
C PHE A 68 16.79 -7.59 -2.29
N ASN A 69 15.65 -8.28 -2.30
CA ASN A 69 15.30 -9.27 -1.27
C ASN A 69 15.43 -8.75 0.17
N ALA A 70 15.02 -7.49 0.39
CA ALA A 70 15.14 -6.71 1.62
C ALA A 70 16.57 -6.29 2.02
N VAL A 71 17.61 -6.64 1.26
CA VAL A 71 19.01 -6.33 1.58
C VAL A 71 19.68 -5.58 0.42
N PRO A 72 19.42 -4.27 0.27
CA PRO A 72 20.10 -3.47 -0.75
C PRO A 72 21.60 -3.31 -0.41
N PRO A 73 22.48 -3.22 -1.42
CA PRO A 73 23.89 -2.85 -1.20
C PRO A 73 24.01 -1.46 -0.57
N ASP A 74 25.15 -1.16 0.06
CA ASP A 74 25.42 0.18 0.59
C ASP A 74 25.41 1.25 -0.51
N ALA A 75 25.94 0.93 -1.70
CA ALA A 75 25.89 1.81 -2.84
C ALA A 75 25.24 1.11 -4.03
N PHE A 76 24.25 1.76 -4.62
CA PHE A 76 23.51 1.22 -5.76
C PHE A 76 22.89 2.34 -6.58
N SER A 77 22.44 2.01 -7.78
CA SER A 77 21.60 2.89 -8.56
C SER A 77 20.47 2.10 -9.21
N VAL A 78 19.37 2.81 -9.48
CA VAL A 78 18.18 2.23 -10.09
C VAL A 78 17.70 3.13 -11.20
N GLN A 79 17.31 2.50 -12.31
CA GLN A 79 16.72 3.17 -13.45
C GLN A 79 15.38 2.52 -13.79
N TRP A 80 14.31 3.30 -13.79
CA TRP A 80 12.99 2.92 -14.28
C TRP A 80 12.72 3.61 -15.60
N SER A 81 12.32 2.85 -16.62
CA SER A 81 12.01 3.36 -17.96
C SER A 81 10.73 2.75 -18.52
N GLY A 82 10.00 3.54 -19.30
CA GLY A 82 8.73 3.13 -19.88
C GLY A 82 7.89 4.33 -20.26
N TYR A 83 6.58 4.24 -20.01
CA TYR A 83 5.61 5.25 -20.38
C TYR A 83 4.71 5.61 -19.20
N LEU A 84 4.44 6.91 -19.09
CA LEU A 84 3.41 7.47 -18.22
C LEU A 84 2.15 7.74 -19.05
N GLN A 85 1.04 7.15 -18.64
CA GLN A 85 -0.26 7.25 -19.27
C GLN A 85 -1.05 8.40 -18.63
N VAL A 86 -1.23 9.48 -19.38
CA VAL A 86 -1.94 10.68 -18.95
C VAL A 86 -3.36 10.65 -19.49
N ASP A 87 -4.35 10.53 -18.60
CA ASP A 87 -5.76 10.43 -18.99
C ASP A 87 -6.42 11.79 -19.27
N ARG A 88 -5.86 12.88 -18.71
CA ARG A 88 -6.34 14.25 -18.87
C ARG A 88 -5.17 15.21 -19.07
N ALA A 89 -5.23 15.96 -20.16
CA ALA A 89 -4.27 17.04 -20.39
C ALA A 89 -4.39 18.09 -19.28
N SER A 90 -3.25 18.47 -18.68
CA SER A 90 -3.17 19.38 -17.54
C SER A 90 -1.71 19.80 -17.32
N ASP A 91 -1.52 20.83 -16.50
CA ASP A 91 -0.24 21.06 -15.84
C ASP A 91 -0.10 20.05 -14.69
N TYR A 92 1.00 19.29 -14.72
CA TYR A 92 1.33 18.31 -13.71
C TYR A 92 2.52 18.82 -12.88
N THR A 93 2.42 18.63 -11.57
CA THR A 93 3.53 18.79 -10.64
C THR A 93 3.98 17.42 -10.20
N PHE A 94 5.25 17.08 -10.45
CA PHE A 94 5.88 15.87 -9.95
C PHE A 94 6.76 16.20 -8.74
N SER A 95 6.85 15.25 -7.82
CA SER A 95 7.69 15.35 -6.64
C SER A 95 8.49 14.08 -6.46
N THR A 96 9.77 14.23 -6.16
CA THR A 96 10.59 13.13 -5.65
C THR A 96 11.02 13.45 -4.24
N THR A 97 10.99 12.46 -3.37
CA THR A 97 11.52 12.59 -2.02
C THR A 97 12.61 11.57 -1.81
N SER A 98 13.84 12.03 -1.57
CA SER A 98 14.99 11.16 -1.39
C SER A 98 16.04 11.81 -0.48
N ASP A 99 16.86 10.96 0.15
CA ASP A 99 18.09 11.34 0.85
C ASP A 99 19.31 11.39 -0.10
N ASN A 100 19.23 10.78 -1.28
CA ASN A 100 20.27 10.86 -2.30
C ASN A 100 19.72 11.39 -3.63
N VAL A 101 20.55 11.27 -4.68
CA VAL A 101 20.25 11.84 -5.98
C VAL A 101 19.09 11.10 -6.62
N SER A 102 18.08 11.84 -7.08
CA SER A 102 17.06 11.33 -7.98
C SER A 102 16.72 12.32 -9.10
N ARG A 103 16.34 11.77 -10.25
CA ARG A 103 16.02 12.51 -11.47
C ARG A 103 14.77 11.93 -12.11
N VAL A 104 13.87 12.80 -12.55
CA VAL A 104 12.68 12.41 -13.34
C VAL A 104 12.76 13.13 -14.66
N TYR A 105 12.83 12.33 -15.72
CA TYR A 105 12.72 12.81 -17.09
C TYR A 105 11.37 12.39 -17.67
N ILE A 106 10.68 13.33 -18.32
CA ILE A 106 9.43 13.07 -19.06
C ILE A 106 9.60 13.69 -20.43
N ASP A 107 9.31 12.93 -21.48
CA ASP A 107 9.53 13.30 -22.89
C ASP A 107 10.94 13.86 -23.16
N ARG A 108 11.94 13.27 -22.48
CA ARG A 108 13.37 13.61 -22.54
C ARG A 108 13.75 14.95 -21.89
N GLU A 109 12.81 15.65 -21.27
CA GLU A 109 13.06 16.83 -20.46
C GLU A 109 13.30 16.44 -18.99
N LEU A 110 14.32 17.02 -18.35
CA LEU A 110 14.56 16.86 -16.91
C LEU A 110 13.53 17.71 -16.14
N VAL A 111 12.47 17.06 -15.67
CA VAL A 111 11.36 17.72 -14.96
C VAL A 111 11.68 17.90 -13.49
N VAL A 112 12.19 16.84 -12.82
CA VAL A 112 12.56 16.90 -11.40
C VAL A 112 14.02 16.56 -11.25
N PHE A 113 14.77 17.42 -10.56
CA PHE A 113 16.11 17.12 -10.08
C PHE A 113 16.15 17.27 -8.56
N ASN A 114 16.40 16.15 -7.87
CA ASN A 114 16.64 16.13 -6.44
C ASN A 114 18.10 15.76 -6.19
N PRO A 115 18.93 16.69 -5.68
CA PRO A 115 20.32 16.39 -5.36
C PRO A 115 20.48 15.48 -4.13
N GLY A 116 19.43 15.27 -3.34
CA GLY A 116 19.50 14.64 -2.03
C GLY A 116 20.10 15.56 -0.97
N GLY A 117 20.43 15.00 0.20
CA GLY A 117 21.01 15.75 1.30
C GLY A 117 21.34 14.88 2.52
N PRO A 118 21.97 15.45 3.56
CA PRO A 118 22.22 14.73 4.82
C PRO A 118 20.93 14.32 5.53
N GLN A 119 19.81 14.94 5.14
CA GLN A 119 18.46 14.55 5.52
C GLN A 119 17.60 14.47 4.27
N LEU A 120 16.47 13.83 4.48
CA LEU A 120 15.48 13.54 3.48
C LEU A 120 14.85 14.79 2.89
N THR A 121 14.96 14.96 1.58
CA THR A 121 14.58 16.21 0.90
C THR A 121 13.59 15.93 -0.23
N SER A 122 12.62 16.82 -0.40
CA SER A 122 11.66 16.80 -1.52
C SER A 122 12.10 17.80 -2.58
N ALA A 123 12.06 17.40 -3.85
CA ALA A 123 12.18 18.31 -4.98
C ALA A 123 10.95 18.22 -5.87
N LEU A 124 10.52 19.37 -6.40
CA LEU A 124 9.36 19.51 -7.28
C LEU A 124 9.79 19.84 -8.70
N GLY A 125 8.94 19.48 -9.65
CA GLY A 125 9.08 19.84 -11.06
C GLY A 125 7.71 19.95 -11.71
N HIS A 126 7.60 20.84 -12.70
CA HIS A 126 6.33 21.11 -13.38
C HIS A 126 6.49 20.84 -14.87
N ILE A 127 5.47 20.22 -15.48
CA ILE A 127 5.43 19.99 -16.92
C ILE A 127 3.97 19.96 -17.39
N GLN A 128 3.72 20.53 -18.57
CA GLN A 128 2.42 20.41 -19.22
C GLN A 128 2.37 19.10 -20.01
N LEU A 129 1.39 18.24 -19.70
CA LEU A 129 1.23 16.96 -20.39
C LEU A 129 -0.08 16.94 -21.18
N GLY A 130 0.00 16.45 -22.41
CA GLY A 130 -1.16 16.12 -23.22
C GLY A 130 -1.83 14.83 -22.73
N ARG A 131 -3.02 14.50 -23.26
CA ARG A 131 -3.59 13.17 -23.04
C ARG A 131 -2.86 12.17 -23.93
N GLY A 132 -2.35 11.08 -23.35
CA GLY A 132 -1.65 10.03 -24.09
C GLY A 132 -0.52 9.38 -23.30
N ALA A 133 0.35 8.67 -24.02
CA ALA A 133 1.55 8.07 -23.45
C ALA A 133 2.74 9.02 -23.59
N HIS A 134 3.44 9.26 -22.48
CA HIS A 134 4.64 10.09 -22.39
C HIS A 134 5.84 9.22 -22.02
N LEU A 135 6.98 9.42 -22.67
CA LEU A 135 8.19 8.64 -22.36
C LEU A 135 8.70 9.06 -20.99
N ILE A 136 9.01 8.12 -20.11
CA ILE A 136 9.61 8.44 -18.81
C ILE A 136 10.91 7.70 -18.55
N LEU A 137 11.77 8.37 -17.81
CA LEU A 137 12.97 7.82 -17.22
C LEU A 137 13.12 8.39 -15.81
N VAL A 138 13.07 7.52 -14.81
CA VAL A 138 13.36 7.88 -13.42
C VAL A 138 14.66 7.22 -13.01
N GLN A 139 15.57 8.00 -12.46
CA GLN A 139 16.88 7.52 -12.01
C GLN A 139 17.07 7.88 -10.55
N CYS A 140 17.66 6.96 -9.78
CA CYS A 140 18.09 7.19 -8.42
C CYS A 140 19.45 6.57 -8.18
N ALA A 141 20.32 7.27 -7.44
CA ALA A 141 21.63 6.77 -7.03
C ALA A 141 21.79 6.95 -5.53
N HIS A 142 22.18 5.89 -4.82
CA HIS A 142 22.38 5.83 -3.39
C HIS A 142 23.85 5.53 -3.07
N ASN A 143 24.43 6.29 -2.14
CA ASN A 143 25.86 6.26 -1.82
C ASN A 143 26.14 5.87 -0.36
N GLY A 144 25.25 5.10 0.27
CA GLY A 144 25.40 4.64 1.65
C GLY A 144 24.41 5.27 2.61
N GLY A 145 24.30 4.65 3.79
CA GLY A 145 23.32 5.01 4.79
C GLY A 145 21.97 4.36 4.52
N ARG A 146 20.91 4.99 5.03
CA ARG A 146 19.55 4.48 4.81
C ARG A 146 19.08 4.96 3.44
N PHE A 147 18.40 4.09 2.71
CA PHE A 147 17.82 4.46 1.42
C PHE A 147 16.37 4.92 1.60
N ALA A 148 16.03 6.02 0.96
CA ALA A 148 14.66 6.44 0.85
C ALA A 148 14.35 7.10 -0.50
N MET A 149 13.21 6.71 -1.07
CA MET A 149 12.68 7.22 -2.33
C MET A 149 11.17 7.13 -2.35
N ASP A 150 10.52 8.22 -2.76
CA ASP A 150 9.11 8.29 -3.14
C ASP A 150 8.95 9.14 -4.39
N TRP A 151 7.96 8.79 -5.21
CA TRP A 151 7.55 9.55 -6.38
C TRP A 151 6.05 9.81 -6.36
N SER A 152 5.68 11.07 -6.43
CA SER A 152 4.28 11.51 -6.41
C SER A 152 4.02 12.56 -7.48
N TRP A 153 2.75 12.75 -7.80
CA TRP A 153 2.30 13.78 -8.73
C TRP A 153 1.04 14.47 -8.20
N THR A 154 0.71 15.61 -8.80
CA THR A 154 -0.60 16.20 -8.68
C THR A 154 -0.92 17.03 -9.91
N ARG A 155 -2.20 17.17 -10.20
CA ARG A 155 -2.70 18.17 -11.17
C ARG A 155 -3.18 19.42 -10.46
N GLN A 156 -3.87 19.24 -9.33
CA GLN A 156 -4.43 20.29 -8.49
C GLN A 156 -4.56 19.75 -7.07
N GLY A 157 -4.14 20.54 -6.08
CA GLY A 157 -4.25 20.18 -4.67
C GLY A 157 -3.05 19.38 -4.16
N GLU A 158 -3.32 18.34 -3.37
CA GLU A 158 -2.29 17.57 -2.67
C GLU A 158 -1.54 16.61 -3.60
N LEU A 159 -0.29 16.30 -3.23
CA LEU A 159 0.53 15.30 -3.92
C LEU A 159 0.05 13.89 -3.55
N GLU A 160 -0.16 13.07 -4.57
CA GLU A 160 -0.53 11.67 -4.42
C GLU A 160 0.50 10.77 -5.12
N PRO A 161 0.73 9.53 -4.63
CA PRO A 161 1.59 8.58 -5.33
C PRO A 161 1.15 8.40 -6.79
N VAL A 162 2.12 8.28 -7.70
CA VAL A 162 1.80 8.02 -9.10
C VAL A 162 1.11 6.65 -9.20
N PRO A 163 -0.12 6.58 -9.70
CA PRO A 163 -0.90 5.36 -9.64
C PRO A 163 -0.37 4.32 -10.62
N ASP A 164 -0.43 3.05 -10.25
CA ASP A 164 0.12 1.93 -11.02
C ASP A 164 -0.45 1.81 -12.44
N TRP A 165 -1.74 2.11 -12.64
CA TRP A 165 -2.40 2.10 -13.94
C TRP A 165 -1.80 3.13 -14.91
N ALA A 166 -1.17 4.18 -14.40
CA ALA A 166 -0.54 5.20 -15.21
C ALA A 166 0.85 4.75 -15.71
N LEU A 167 1.39 3.63 -15.26
CA LEU A 167 2.72 3.16 -15.63
C LEU A 167 2.63 1.98 -16.59
N SER A 168 3.34 2.04 -17.71
CA SER A 168 3.40 0.93 -18.66
C SER A 168 4.76 0.78 -19.35
N THR A 169 5.08 -0.44 -19.75
CA THR A 169 6.24 -0.76 -20.59
C THR A 169 6.02 -0.40 -22.06
N THR A 170 4.78 -0.11 -22.46
CA THR A 170 4.41 0.20 -23.85
C THR A 170 3.64 1.53 -23.95
N PRO A 171 3.64 2.20 -25.13
CA PRO A 171 2.86 3.41 -25.33
C PRO A 171 1.36 3.15 -25.57
N ALA A 172 0.85 1.95 -25.29
CA ALA A 172 -0.51 1.53 -25.61
C ALA A 172 -1.57 2.13 -24.67
N PHE A 173 -1.78 3.45 -24.75
CA PHE A 173 -2.71 4.21 -23.90
C PHE A 173 -4.13 3.64 -23.89
N GLY A 174 -4.65 3.19 -25.05
CA GLY A 174 -5.96 2.56 -25.14
C GLY A 174 -6.09 1.30 -24.28
N ALA A 175 -5.05 0.45 -24.28
CA ALA A 175 -5.01 -0.76 -23.47
C ALA A 175 -4.98 -0.43 -21.97
N ALA A 176 -4.24 0.60 -21.57
CA ALA A 176 -4.21 1.08 -20.18
C ALA A 176 -5.59 1.59 -19.71
N LEU A 177 -6.31 2.34 -20.55
CA LEU A 177 -7.67 2.77 -20.23
C LEU A 177 -8.65 1.60 -20.10
N VAL A 178 -8.55 0.60 -20.98
CA VAL A 178 -9.36 -0.62 -20.88
C VAL A 178 -9.02 -1.40 -19.61
N ALA A 179 -7.74 -1.56 -19.28
CA ALA A 179 -7.30 -2.24 -18.06
C ALA A 179 -7.83 -1.54 -16.79
N ARG A 180 -7.83 -0.20 -16.78
CA ARG A 180 -8.45 0.60 -15.72
C ARG A 180 -9.96 0.36 -15.65
N ALA A 181 -10.68 0.43 -16.77
CA ALA A 181 -12.13 0.18 -16.80
C ALA A 181 -12.50 -1.24 -16.35
N LEU A 182 -11.75 -2.25 -16.80
CA LEU A 182 -11.94 -3.65 -16.40
C LEU A 182 -11.72 -3.85 -14.90
N SER A 183 -10.80 -3.09 -14.28
CA SER A 183 -10.58 -3.16 -12.83
C SER A 183 -11.80 -2.68 -12.05
N TRP A 184 -12.48 -1.63 -12.50
CA TRP A 184 -13.77 -1.21 -11.93
C TRP A 184 -14.87 -2.25 -12.17
N LEU A 185 -14.98 -2.74 -13.42
CA LEU A 185 -15.99 -3.73 -13.79
C LEU A 185 -15.84 -5.03 -12.99
N TRP A 186 -14.61 -5.45 -12.69
CA TRP A 186 -14.33 -6.63 -11.87
C TRP A 186 -14.95 -6.54 -10.47
N TRP A 187 -14.82 -5.37 -9.82
CA TRP A 187 -15.43 -5.14 -8.51
C TRP A 187 -16.96 -5.13 -8.57
N ILE A 188 -17.52 -4.49 -9.61
CA ILE A 188 -18.97 -4.42 -9.80
C ILE A 188 -19.56 -5.83 -10.01
N LEU A 189 -18.96 -6.62 -10.90
CA LEU A 189 -19.43 -7.99 -11.20
C LEU A 189 -19.23 -8.93 -10.01
N GLY A 190 -18.12 -8.80 -9.27
CA GLY A 190 -17.88 -9.58 -8.07
C GLY A 190 -18.90 -9.28 -6.98
N GLY A 191 -19.20 -7.99 -6.75
CA GLY A 191 -20.26 -7.57 -5.85
C GLY A 191 -21.65 -8.07 -6.27
N ALA A 192 -21.97 -8.02 -7.56
CA ALA A 192 -23.22 -8.53 -8.10
C ALA A 192 -23.37 -10.06 -7.91
N ALA A 193 -22.30 -10.83 -8.16
CA ALA A 193 -22.30 -12.27 -7.96
C ALA A 193 -22.53 -12.64 -6.48
N ILE A 194 -21.87 -11.94 -5.55
CA ILE A 194 -22.07 -12.12 -4.10
C ILE A 194 -23.52 -11.80 -3.71
N ALA A 195 -24.07 -10.68 -4.20
CA ALA A 195 -25.45 -10.28 -3.89
C ALA A 195 -26.47 -11.30 -4.41
N LEU A 196 -26.31 -11.77 -5.65
CA LEU A 196 -27.18 -12.79 -6.25
C LEU A 196 -27.08 -14.14 -5.52
N GLY A 197 -25.89 -14.51 -5.06
CA GLY A 197 -25.66 -15.72 -4.25
C GLY A 197 -26.28 -15.66 -2.85
N ALA A 198 -26.34 -14.47 -2.25
CA ALA A 198 -26.96 -14.26 -0.93
C ALA A 198 -28.50 -14.18 -0.97
N LEU A 199 -29.09 -13.84 -2.12
CA LEU A 199 -30.54 -13.63 -2.28
C LEU A 199 -31.41 -14.83 -1.83
N PRO A 200 -31.13 -16.09 -2.22
CA PRO A 200 -31.93 -17.25 -1.80
C PRO A 200 -31.92 -17.45 -0.28
N TRP A 201 -30.79 -17.17 0.36
CA TRP A 201 -30.65 -17.30 1.81
C TRP A 201 -31.48 -16.23 2.54
N LEU A 202 -31.40 -14.97 2.08
CA LEU A 202 -32.26 -13.88 2.58
C LEU A 202 -33.76 -14.17 2.39
N GLN A 203 -34.12 -14.87 1.32
CA GLN A 203 -35.51 -15.22 0.98
C GLN A 203 -36.01 -16.53 1.61
N SER A 204 -35.13 -17.32 2.24
CA SER A 204 -35.46 -18.66 2.76
C SER A 204 -36.44 -18.65 3.94
N GLY A 205 -36.86 -17.49 4.46
CA GLY A 205 -37.88 -17.40 5.49
C GLY A 205 -37.44 -17.96 6.83
N GLN A 206 -36.14 -18.01 7.11
CA GLN A 206 -35.60 -18.34 8.44
C GLN A 206 -35.96 -17.32 9.54
N PHE A 207 -36.59 -16.20 9.15
CA PHE A 207 -37.04 -15.15 10.07
C PHE A 207 -38.53 -15.31 10.37
N THR A 208 -38.89 -15.31 11.65
CA THR A 208 -40.27 -15.52 12.11
C THR A 208 -41.15 -14.26 11.99
N SER A 209 -40.56 -13.09 11.71
CA SER A 209 -41.29 -11.86 11.39
C SER A 209 -40.54 -10.95 10.41
N GLY A 210 -41.27 -10.08 9.70
CA GLY A 210 -40.69 -9.08 8.80
C GLY A 210 -39.72 -8.10 9.49
N LYS A 211 -39.93 -7.81 10.79
CA LYS A 211 -38.99 -7.00 11.59
C LYS A 211 -37.64 -7.69 11.78
N GLN A 212 -37.61 -9.00 12.01
CA GLN A 212 -36.35 -9.74 12.15
C GLN A 212 -35.58 -9.81 10.81
N ALA A 213 -36.28 -10.03 9.70
CA ALA A 213 -35.69 -10.00 8.37
C ALA A 213 -35.11 -8.62 8.04
N LEU A 214 -35.82 -7.54 8.38
CA LEU A 214 -35.35 -6.17 8.19
C LEU A 214 -34.11 -5.86 9.04
N VAL A 215 -34.14 -6.18 10.35
CA VAL A 215 -33.01 -5.96 11.27
C VAL A 215 -31.78 -6.76 10.84
N PHE A 216 -31.98 -8.02 10.43
CA PHE A 216 -30.89 -8.85 9.95
C PHE A 216 -30.30 -8.33 8.63
N SER A 217 -31.14 -7.97 7.65
CA SER A 217 -30.70 -7.40 6.38
C SER A 217 -29.97 -6.07 6.58
N ALA A 218 -30.45 -5.23 7.50
CA ALA A 218 -29.78 -3.99 7.88
C ALA A 218 -28.42 -4.24 8.52
N ARG A 219 -28.29 -5.27 9.37
CA ARG A 219 -27.00 -5.67 9.96
C ARG A 219 -26.03 -6.20 8.91
N VAL A 220 -26.47 -7.03 7.97
CA VAL A 220 -25.61 -7.51 6.87
C VAL A 220 -25.18 -6.35 5.97
N ALA A 221 -26.10 -5.47 5.59
CA ALA A 221 -25.77 -4.28 4.81
C ALA A 221 -24.76 -3.39 5.55
N LEU A 222 -24.93 -3.21 6.86
CA LEU A 222 -23.99 -2.49 7.71
C LEU A 222 -22.63 -3.18 7.75
N PHE A 223 -22.57 -4.51 7.93
CA PHE A 223 -21.30 -5.26 7.92
C PHE A 223 -20.60 -5.20 6.56
N VAL A 224 -21.32 -5.29 5.45
CA VAL A 224 -20.76 -5.14 4.11
C VAL A 224 -20.27 -3.71 3.88
N MET A 225 -21.02 -2.71 4.32
CA MET A 225 -20.63 -1.29 4.23
C MET A 225 -19.39 -1.01 5.09
N LEU A 226 -19.34 -1.52 6.31
CA LEU A 226 -18.19 -1.41 7.21
C LEU A 226 -16.98 -2.17 6.66
N GLY A 227 -17.16 -3.38 6.12
CA GLY A 227 -16.09 -4.15 5.49
C GLY A 227 -15.56 -3.46 4.24
N TRP A 228 -16.43 -2.92 3.39
CA TRP A 228 -16.05 -2.11 2.23
C TRP A 228 -15.31 -0.84 2.66
N PHE A 229 -15.83 -0.13 3.66
CA PHE A 229 -15.18 1.06 4.21
C PHE A 229 -13.81 0.70 4.77
N PHE A 230 -13.69 -0.37 5.56
CA PHE A 230 -12.43 -0.85 6.12
C PHE A 230 -11.43 -1.20 5.02
N VAL A 231 -11.82 -1.98 4.00
CA VAL A 231 -10.93 -2.33 2.89
C VAL A 231 -10.53 -1.09 2.09
N SER A 232 -11.47 -0.20 1.79
CA SER A 232 -11.19 1.05 1.06
C SER A 232 -10.29 1.99 1.86
N ALA A 233 -10.57 2.16 3.14
CA ALA A 233 -9.80 2.98 4.06
C ALA A 233 -8.42 2.36 4.31
N ALA A 234 -8.30 1.06 4.51
CA ALA A 234 -7.02 0.36 4.66
C ALA A 234 -6.17 0.46 3.38
N THR A 235 -6.80 0.32 2.20
CA THR A 235 -6.11 0.48 0.92
C THR A 235 -5.61 1.92 0.76
N LYS A 236 -6.46 2.92 1.02
CA LYS A 236 -6.04 4.34 1.00
C LYS A 236 -4.97 4.64 2.06
N HIS A 237 -5.15 4.17 3.28
CA HIS A 237 -4.22 4.37 4.39
C HIS A 237 -2.86 3.74 4.07
N SER A 238 -2.82 2.55 3.46
CA SER A 238 -1.57 1.91 3.05
C SER A 238 -0.79 2.65 1.96
N VAL A 239 -1.43 3.59 1.26
CA VAL A 239 -0.84 4.38 0.16
C VAL A 239 -0.63 5.85 0.58
N ALA A 240 -1.38 6.33 1.58
CA ALA A 240 -1.35 7.72 2.03
C ALA A 240 -0.65 7.91 3.39
N VAL A 241 -0.57 6.89 4.25
CA VAL A 241 -0.09 7.01 5.64
C VAL A 241 1.02 6.00 5.92
N ASN A 242 2.12 6.45 6.53
CA ASN A 242 3.29 5.63 6.89
C ASN A 242 3.91 4.85 5.71
N THR A 243 3.75 5.33 4.48
CA THR A 243 4.33 4.72 3.26
C THR A 243 5.83 4.93 3.13
N PHE A 244 6.35 5.89 3.89
CA PHE A 244 7.72 6.31 3.76
C PHE A 244 8.50 6.04 5.05
N LYS A 245 9.37 5.02 4.98
CA LYS A 245 10.17 4.52 6.11
C LYS A 245 10.93 5.65 6.81
N ALA A 246 11.33 6.71 6.12
CA ALA A 246 12.19 7.76 6.67
C ALA A 246 11.50 9.12 6.97
N ARG A 247 10.17 9.22 6.83
CA ARG A 247 9.34 10.41 7.16
C ARG A 247 8.48 10.15 8.39
N ALA A 248 8.13 8.89 8.65
CA ALA A 248 7.33 8.52 9.82
C ALA A 248 8.19 8.37 11.08
N ASP A 249 7.59 8.68 12.24
CA ASP A 249 8.16 8.38 13.57
C ASP A 249 8.49 6.89 13.77
N GLN A 250 7.95 5.98 12.93
CA GLN A 250 8.28 4.56 12.93
C GLN A 250 9.78 4.27 12.78
N SER A 251 10.49 4.99 11.91
CA SER A 251 11.96 4.86 11.86
C SER A 251 12.67 5.37 13.09
N GLY A 252 12.07 6.36 13.77
CA GLY A 252 12.50 6.81 15.07
C GLY A 252 12.41 5.68 16.08
N TYR A 253 11.26 5.01 16.16
CA TYR A 253 11.06 3.88 17.07
C TYR A 253 11.97 2.68 16.78
N LEU A 254 12.27 2.39 15.52
CA LEU A 254 13.24 1.35 15.17
C LEU A 254 14.66 1.75 15.59
N TRP A 255 15.08 2.97 15.26
CA TRP A 255 16.38 3.46 15.69
C TRP A 255 16.50 3.47 17.21
N ASP A 256 15.48 3.98 17.92
CA ASP A 256 15.42 3.95 19.38
C ASP A 256 15.51 2.51 19.90
N ALA A 257 14.84 1.55 19.26
CA ALA A 257 14.94 0.13 19.63
C ALA A 257 16.34 -0.45 19.44
N GLU A 258 17.05 -0.10 18.37
CA GLU A 258 18.45 -0.48 18.14
C GLU A 258 19.37 0.12 19.21
N GLN A 259 19.14 1.39 19.58
CA GLN A 259 19.89 2.04 20.65
C GLN A 259 19.61 1.40 22.02
N VAL A 260 18.34 1.06 22.32
CA VAL A 260 17.97 0.34 23.55
C VAL A 260 18.71 -0.98 23.59
N TYR A 261 18.65 -1.76 22.51
CA TYR A 261 19.35 -3.04 22.41
C TYR A 261 20.86 -2.87 22.63
N ALA A 262 21.50 -1.92 21.95
CA ALA A 262 22.94 -1.69 22.07
C ALA A 262 23.34 -1.29 23.51
N ASN A 263 22.56 -0.43 24.16
CA ASN A 263 22.80 -0.03 25.55
C ASN A 263 22.65 -1.22 26.51
N VAL A 264 21.61 -2.04 26.35
CA VAL A 264 21.39 -3.25 27.16
C VAL A 264 22.53 -4.26 26.96
N ASN A 265 23.11 -4.33 25.76
CA ASN A 265 24.21 -5.22 25.43
C ASN A 265 25.61 -4.59 25.64
N GLY A 266 25.71 -3.56 26.49
CA GLY A 266 27.00 -3.07 26.99
C GLY A 266 27.74 -2.09 26.08
N ARG A 267 27.04 -1.36 25.19
CA ARG A 267 27.65 -0.27 24.42
C ARG A 267 28.29 0.78 25.34
N VAL A 268 29.50 1.21 24.98
CA VAL A 268 30.24 2.30 25.64
C VAL A 268 30.70 3.34 24.60
N PRO A 269 30.41 4.65 24.79
CA PRO A 269 29.53 5.21 25.80
C PRO A 269 28.03 4.90 25.51
N PRO A 270 27.18 4.82 26.55
CA PRO A 270 25.74 4.64 26.34
C PRO A 270 25.15 5.85 25.61
N VAL A 271 24.21 5.59 24.70
CA VAL A 271 23.50 6.63 23.95
C VAL A 271 22.17 6.93 24.65
N LEU A 272 21.95 8.19 25.05
CA LEU A 272 20.67 8.59 25.65
C LEU A 272 19.57 8.62 24.58
N ILE A 273 18.46 7.93 24.85
CA ILE A 273 17.32 7.83 23.94
C ILE A 273 16.27 8.82 24.44
N GLY A 274 16.12 9.98 23.80
CA GLY A 274 15.19 10.99 24.36
C GLY A 274 15.15 12.40 23.79
N GLY A 275 15.68 12.68 22.59
CA GLY A 275 15.58 14.03 22.00
C GLY A 275 14.18 14.42 21.51
N ARG A 276 13.27 13.44 21.38
CA ARG A 276 11.85 13.63 20.99
C ARG A 276 11.00 12.71 21.87
N ALA A 277 9.80 13.14 22.28
CA ALA A 277 8.88 12.38 23.12
C ALA A 277 8.26 11.18 22.39
N ARG A 278 9.09 10.19 22.04
CA ARG A 278 8.72 8.98 21.30
C ARG A 278 8.61 7.82 22.28
N MET A 279 7.41 7.64 22.84
CA MET A 279 6.94 6.51 23.69
C MET A 279 8.02 5.44 23.99
N PRO A 280 8.86 5.63 25.03
CA PRO A 280 10.05 4.80 25.25
C PRO A 280 9.74 3.32 25.51
N ILE A 281 8.56 3.01 26.04
CA ILE A 281 8.08 1.63 26.23
C ILE A 281 7.94 0.90 24.90
N TYR A 282 7.51 1.60 23.85
CA TYR A 282 7.32 1.00 22.53
C TYR A 282 8.65 0.66 21.85
N ALA A 283 9.64 1.55 21.91
CA ALA A 283 11.00 1.27 21.46
C ALA A 283 11.63 0.11 22.24
N GLY A 284 11.43 0.09 23.57
CA GLY A 284 11.83 -1.03 24.42
C GLY A 284 11.21 -2.36 23.98
N TYR A 285 9.90 -2.39 23.71
CA TYR A 285 9.22 -3.58 23.19
C TYR A 285 9.82 -4.06 21.86
N LEU A 286 10.03 -3.16 20.90
CA LEU A 286 10.60 -3.50 19.60
C LEU A 286 12.05 -4.02 19.71
N SER A 287 12.83 -3.51 20.67
CA SER A 287 14.22 -3.93 20.89
C SER A 287 14.36 -5.42 21.22
N LEU A 288 13.32 -6.04 21.80
CA LEU A 288 13.28 -7.47 22.11
C LEU A 288 13.35 -8.35 20.86
N PHE A 289 12.99 -7.79 19.70
CA PHE A 289 12.95 -8.50 18.42
C PHE A 289 14.04 -8.03 17.45
N TYR A 290 14.95 -7.18 17.91
CA TYR A 290 16.11 -6.71 17.14
C TYR A 290 17.34 -7.56 17.43
N THR A 291 18.15 -7.80 16.40
CA THR A 291 19.53 -8.31 16.54
C THR A 291 20.42 -7.60 15.52
N PRO A 292 21.73 -7.43 15.78
CA PRO A 292 22.65 -6.77 14.85
C PRO A 292 22.83 -7.50 13.51
N LEU A 293 22.35 -8.74 13.42
CA LEU A 293 22.36 -9.55 12.20
C LEU A 293 21.19 -9.20 11.26
N LEU A 294 20.16 -8.52 11.77
CA LEU A 294 19.04 -8.06 10.95
C LEU A 294 19.42 -6.78 10.24
N THR A 295 19.16 -6.73 8.94
CA THR A 295 19.15 -5.47 8.20
C THR A 295 17.99 -4.59 8.64
N ASP A 296 18.09 -3.28 8.44
CA ASP A 296 17.03 -2.33 8.80
C ASP A 296 15.66 -2.69 8.20
N ALA A 297 15.61 -3.35 7.04
CA ALA A 297 14.34 -3.74 6.41
C ALA A 297 13.77 -5.03 6.97
N GLU A 298 14.61 -6.00 7.28
CA GLU A 298 14.19 -7.18 8.02
C GLU A 298 13.66 -6.79 9.40
N PHE A 299 14.37 -5.90 10.11
CA PHE A 299 13.90 -5.39 11.38
C PHE A 299 12.58 -4.62 11.25
N PHE A 300 12.42 -3.78 10.22
CA PHE A 300 11.14 -3.10 9.95
C PHE A 300 9.99 -4.09 9.69
N ALA A 301 10.23 -5.16 8.93
CA ALA A 301 9.23 -6.19 8.68
C ALA A 301 8.85 -6.95 9.97
N VAL A 302 9.86 -7.34 10.77
CA VAL A 302 9.68 -8.00 12.07
C VAL A 302 8.89 -7.10 13.03
N ALA A 303 9.26 -5.83 13.14
CA ALA A 303 8.59 -4.86 13.99
C ALA A 303 7.12 -4.66 13.60
N LYS A 304 6.80 -4.60 12.30
CA LYS A 304 5.41 -4.49 11.82
C LYS A 304 4.57 -5.69 12.25
N VAL A 305 5.10 -6.91 12.11
CA VAL A 305 4.40 -8.15 12.50
C VAL A 305 4.13 -8.18 14.01
N TRP A 306 5.14 -7.87 14.82
CA TRP A 306 5.00 -7.88 16.27
C TRP A 306 4.08 -6.77 16.78
N ASN A 307 4.10 -5.59 16.15
CA ASN A 307 3.15 -4.52 16.46
C ASN A 307 1.69 -4.94 16.24
N ILE A 308 1.40 -5.63 15.12
CA ILE A 308 0.05 -6.16 14.83
C ILE A 308 -0.34 -7.20 15.89
N ARG A 309 0.57 -8.11 16.24
CA ARG A 309 0.32 -9.13 17.28
C ARG A 309 0.03 -8.50 18.63
N LEU A 310 0.81 -7.49 19.04
CA LEU A 310 0.59 -6.75 20.29
C LEU A 310 -0.79 -6.09 20.29
N ALA A 311 -1.17 -5.42 19.20
CA ALA A 311 -2.48 -4.80 19.07
C ALA A 311 -3.63 -5.81 19.22
N ILE A 312 -3.54 -6.97 18.56
CA ILE A 312 -4.55 -8.04 18.67
C ILE A 312 -4.67 -8.53 20.13
N VAL A 313 -3.53 -8.75 20.81
CA VAL A 313 -3.52 -9.18 22.21
C VAL A 313 -4.14 -8.12 23.13
N LEU A 314 -3.76 -6.85 22.97
CA LEU A 314 -4.30 -5.75 23.77
C LEU A 314 -5.81 -5.57 23.55
N ILE A 315 -6.28 -5.65 22.30
CA ILE A 315 -7.71 -5.63 21.97
C ILE A 315 -8.43 -6.82 22.62
N GLY A 316 -7.85 -8.02 22.57
CA GLY A 316 -8.42 -9.20 23.22
C GLY A 316 -8.53 -9.04 24.74
N ILE A 317 -7.49 -8.54 25.39
CA ILE A 317 -7.48 -8.24 26.84
C ILE A 317 -8.56 -7.20 27.17
N LEU A 318 -8.63 -6.11 26.41
CA LEU A 318 -9.64 -5.07 26.61
C LEU A 318 -11.06 -5.61 26.40
N ALA A 319 -11.29 -6.44 25.38
CA ALA A 319 -12.58 -7.07 25.15
C ALA A 319 -13.01 -7.98 26.32
N ILE A 320 -12.07 -8.72 26.92
CA ILE A 320 -12.33 -9.52 28.13
C ILE A 320 -12.69 -8.60 29.32
N VAL A 321 -11.91 -7.54 29.54
CA VAL A 321 -12.16 -6.57 30.61
C VAL A 321 -13.54 -5.93 30.44
N PHE A 322 -13.91 -5.54 29.21
CA PHE A 322 -15.21 -4.98 28.90
C PHE A 322 -16.32 -6.01 29.13
N ALA A 323 -16.13 -7.27 28.73
CA ALA A 323 -17.10 -8.34 28.98
C ALA A 323 -17.31 -8.62 30.47
N TRP A 324 -16.29 -8.40 31.31
CA TRP A 324 -16.41 -8.55 32.77
C TRP A 324 -17.13 -7.38 33.46
N HIS A 325 -17.04 -6.16 32.93
CA HIS A 325 -17.50 -4.97 33.63
C HIS A 325 -18.71 -4.27 32.99
N LEU A 326 -19.06 -4.60 31.75
CA LEU A 326 -20.08 -3.89 30.98
C LEU A 326 -21.19 -4.83 30.47
N PRO A 327 -22.43 -4.33 30.32
CA PRO A 327 -23.51 -5.08 29.68
C PRO A 327 -23.12 -5.58 28.29
N PRO A 328 -23.60 -6.76 27.82
CA PRO A 328 -23.11 -7.41 26.61
C PRO A 328 -23.12 -6.53 25.35
N LEU A 329 -24.17 -5.71 25.18
CA LEU A 329 -24.28 -4.80 24.04
C LEU A 329 -23.24 -3.67 24.09
N ILE A 330 -22.99 -3.11 25.28
CA ILE A 330 -22.01 -2.03 25.48
C ILE A 330 -20.59 -2.59 25.33
N SER A 331 -20.31 -3.74 25.92
CA SER A 331 -19.02 -4.44 25.79
C SER A 331 -18.68 -4.73 24.33
N THR A 332 -19.64 -5.28 23.57
CA THR A 332 -19.45 -5.60 22.15
C THR A 332 -19.21 -4.32 21.33
N ASN A 333 -20.02 -3.29 21.54
CA ASN A 333 -19.88 -2.02 20.81
C ASN A 333 -18.56 -1.33 21.13
N LEU A 334 -18.16 -1.27 22.40
CA LEU A 334 -16.90 -0.63 22.82
C LEU A 334 -15.69 -1.41 22.30
N SER A 335 -15.74 -2.74 22.28
CA SER A 335 -14.68 -3.57 21.70
C SER A 335 -14.51 -3.31 20.20
N LEU A 336 -15.62 -3.16 19.46
CA LEU A 336 -15.59 -2.83 18.04
C LEU A 336 -15.07 -1.41 17.79
N ILE A 337 -15.46 -0.44 18.63
CA ILE A 337 -14.93 0.93 18.56
C ILE A 337 -13.43 0.94 18.81
N VAL A 338 -12.93 0.25 19.84
CA VAL A 338 -11.50 0.20 20.13
C VAL A 338 -10.70 -0.56 19.05
N ALA A 339 -11.30 -1.55 18.40
CA ALA A 339 -10.63 -2.33 17.36
C ALA A 339 -10.59 -1.62 15.99
N PHE A 340 -11.56 -0.74 15.69
CA PHE A 340 -11.77 -0.19 14.35
C PHE A 340 -11.95 1.33 14.27
N GLY A 341 -12.12 2.02 15.39
CA GLY A 341 -12.30 3.48 15.50
C GLY A 341 -10.99 4.19 15.78
#